data_AF-A0A840NA93-F1
#
_entry.id   AF-A0A840NA93-F1
#
_cell.length_a   1.000
_cell.length_b   1.000
_cell.length_c   1.000
_cell.angle_alpha   90.00
_cell.angle_beta   90.00
_cell.angle_gamma   90.00
#
_symmetry.space_group_name_H-M   'P 1'
#
loop_
_entity.id
_entity.type
_entity.pdbx_description
1 polymer ?
#
loop_
_entity_poly.entity_id
_entity_poly.type
_entity_poly.pdbx_seq_one_letter_code
_entity_poly.pdbx_strand_id
1 'polypeptide(L)'
;MVEKSGLELLITVVVGADDDRSARDACRALLRQVGGRIVESGDCSDEEPGCWSVTVGVSTSEPGTQAGPAALARAVRTFLRDLGPRYGGHRVACEPPTAWTVIDDPDLVEALVRGGERLLVEAWAGSELPDGSGFDLRLDDPDEPAPAPEPVLSDVDEQGRPRPRLALLVDVVTERRAGAEWPARALASRLSGRSTITDWTERPPVVRIVLDLGPSLGEPAEIVANAVQVLGGNGWSRLRRDEGSVVSRWSAAPTPPSGIAAVELSVAAPAPGTAERQPAR
;
A
#
# COMPACT_ATOMS: atom_id res chain seq x y z
N MET A 1 -25.32 -11.41 -13.31
CA MET A 1 -24.51 -12.16 -12.34
C MET A 1 -24.10 -11.19 -11.26
N VAL A 2 -24.48 -11.42 -10.00
CA VAL A 2 -24.09 -10.56 -8.88
C VAL A 2 -22.70 -11.00 -8.46
N GLU A 3 -21.69 -10.16 -8.70
CA GLU A 3 -20.34 -10.38 -8.19
C GLU A 3 -20.41 -10.39 -6.66
N LYS A 4 -19.97 -11.49 -6.05
CA LYS A 4 -19.82 -11.58 -4.60
C LYS A 4 -18.51 -10.88 -4.25
N SER A 5 -18.55 -9.56 -4.04
CA SER A 5 -17.45 -8.84 -3.43
C SER A 5 -17.14 -9.49 -2.08
N GLY A 6 -15.93 -10.01 -1.87
CA GLY A 6 -15.51 -10.64 -0.61
C GLY A 6 -14.84 -9.66 0.34
N LEU A 7 -14.57 -10.10 1.57
CA LEU A 7 -13.66 -9.44 2.50
C LEU A 7 -12.26 -10.07 2.37
N GLU A 8 -11.22 -9.26 2.28
CA GLU A 8 -9.82 -9.74 2.23
C GLU A 8 -9.04 -9.24 3.45
N LEU A 9 -8.17 -10.09 3.99
CA LEU A 9 -7.24 -9.73 5.05
C LEU A 9 -5.83 -9.65 4.48
N LEU A 10 -5.13 -8.55 4.75
CA LEU A 10 -3.70 -8.39 4.48
C LEU A 10 -2.96 -8.36 5.81
N ILE A 11 -1.93 -9.18 5.94
CA ILE A 11 -1.10 -9.29 7.13
C ILE A 11 0.35 -8.99 6.75
N THR A 12 0.83 -7.80 7.09
CA THR A 12 2.22 -7.41 6.81
C THR A 12 3.05 -7.58 8.06
N VAL A 13 4.08 -8.42 7.97
CA VAL A 13 5.05 -8.65 9.04
C VAL A 13 6.35 -7.93 8.68
N VAL A 14 6.91 -7.21 9.64
CA VAL A 14 8.30 -6.72 9.55
C VAL A 14 9.20 -7.73 10.26
N VAL A 15 10.23 -8.19 9.57
CA VAL A 15 11.16 -9.21 10.04
C VAL A 15 12.61 -8.78 9.83
N GLY A 16 13.46 -9.05 10.81
CA GLY A 16 14.90 -9.02 10.62
C GLY A 16 15.35 -10.24 9.81
N ALA A 17 15.91 -10.01 8.61
CA ALA A 17 16.36 -11.06 7.71
C ALA A 17 17.54 -10.59 6.83
N ASP A 18 18.40 -11.54 6.45
CA ASP A 18 19.58 -11.25 5.62
C ASP A 18 19.20 -11.03 4.15
N ASP A 19 18.11 -11.66 3.69
CA ASP A 19 17.62 -11.59 2.32
C ASP A 19 16.10 -11.88 2.22
N ASP A 20 15.52 -11.60 1.05
CA ASP A 20 14.12 -11.86 0.71
C ASP A 20 13.69 -13.31 0.99
N ARG A 21 14.56 -14.28 0.70
CA ARG A 21 14.27 -15.71 0.89
C ARG A 21 14.11 -16.04 2.38
N SER A 22 15.04 -15.57 3.21
CA SER A 22 15.01 -15.78 4.65
C SER A 22 13.83 -15.06 5.31
N ALA A 23 13.46 -13.86 4.81
CA ALA A 23 12.25 -13.16 5.23
C ALA A 23 10.97 -13.97 4.96
N ARG A 24 10.80 -14.48 3.72
CA ARG A 24 9.66 -15.34 3.37
C ARG A 24 9.64 -16.64 4.16
N ASP A 25 10.81 -17.23 4.39
CA ASP A 25 10.96 -18.47 5.15
C ASP A 25 10.56 -18.30 6.63
N ALA A 26 10.87 -17.14 7.22
CA ALA A 26 10.44 -16.79 8.57
C ALA A 26 8.91 -16.77 8.69
N CYS A 27 8.21 -16.27 7.68
CA CYS A 27 6.74 -16.19 7.66
C CYS A 27 6.04 -17.52 7.36
N ARG A 28 6.75 -18.62 7.00
CA ARG A 28 6.12 -19.90 6.63
C ARG A 28 5.21 -20.49 7.70
N ALA A 29 5.54 -20.32 8.98
CA ALA A 29 4.69 -20.81 10.08
C ALA A 29 3.36 -20.05 10.12
N LEU A 30 3.42 -18.73 10.01
CA LEU A 30 2.24 -17.86 9.91
C LEU A 30 1.37 -18.24 8.72
N LEU A 31 1.95 -18.43 7.53
CA LEU A 31 1.21 -18.84 6.32
C LEU A 31 0.37 -20.11 6.55
N ARG A 32 0.98 -21.14 7.15
CA ARG A 32 0.28 -22.40 7.46
C ARG A 32 -0.81 -22.21 8.50
N GLN A 33 -0.60 -21.34 9.48
CA GLN A 33 -1.57 -21.08 10.54
C GLN A 33 -2.80 -20.33 10.02
N VAL A 34 -2.59 -19.34 9.15
CA VAL A 34 -3.67 -18.45 8.67
C VAL A 34 -4.31 -18.94 7.36
N GLY A 35 -3.71 -19.95 6.70
CA GLY A 35 -4.17 -20.43 5.40
C GLY A 35 -4.01 -19.39 4.28
N GLY A 36 -3.02 -18.49 4.43
CA GLY A 36 -2.75 -17.40 3.49
C GLY A 36 -1.62 -17.70 2.52
N ARG A 37 -1.34 -16.73 1.66
CA ARG A 37 -0.19 -16.74 0.73
C ARG A 37 0.54 -15.42 0.79
N ILE A 38 1.85 -15.44 0.53
CA ILE A 38 2.62 -14.20 0.37
C ILE A 38 2.14 -13.52 -0.92
N VAL A 39 1.79 -12.25 -0.82
CA VAL A 39 1.38 -11.42 -1.96
C VAL A 39 2.41 -10.34 -2.27
N GLU A 40 3.25 -9.97 -1.30
CA GLU A 40 4.30 -8.98 -1.47
C GLU A 40 5.46 -9.25 -0.50
N SER A 41 6.68 -8.90 -0.88
CA SER A 41 7.79 -8.73 0.05
C SER A 41 8.72 -7.63 -0.44
N GLY A 42 9.22 -6.80 0.49
CA GLY A 42 10.07 -5.66 0.17
C GLY A 42 11.16 -5.44 1.20
N ASP A 43 12.32 -4.99 0.73
CA ASP A 43 13.44 -4.57 1.56
C ASP A 43 13.11 -3.22 2.24
N CYS A 44 13.12 -3.19 3.58
CA CYS A 44 12.94 -1.98 4.39
C CYS A 44 14.24 -1.56 5.09
N SER A 45 15.40 -2.02 4.61
CA SER A 45 16.71 -1.73 5.22
C SER A 45 17.09 -0.26 5.25
N ASP A 46 16.42 0.59 4.47
CA ASP A 46 16.53 2.05 4.55
C ASP A 46 16.06 2.60 5.93
N GLU A 47 15.21 1.87 6.65
CA GLU A 47 14.71 2.23 7.98
C GLU A 47 15.58 1.61 9.09
N GLU A 48 15.88 0.32 8.98
CA GLU A 48 16.74 -0.43 9.90
C GLU A 48 17.52 -1.51 9.13
N PRO A 49 18.87 -1.54 9.19
CA PRO A 49 19.66 -2.49 8.40
C PRO A 49 19.24 -3.95 8.61
N GLY A 50 18.89 -4.65 7.53
CA GLY A 50 18.41 -6.05 7.60
C GLY A 50 16.90 -6.18 7.82
N CYS A 51 16.14 -5.09 7.70
CA CYS A 51 14.69 -5.10 7.77
C CYS A 51 14.07 -5.59 6.45
N TRP A 52 13.13 -6.53 6.54
CA TRP A 52 12.26 -6.94 5.44
C TRP A 52 10.79 -6.85 5.84
N SER A 53 9.95 -6.47 4.88
CA SER A 53 8.49 -6.57 5.02
C SER A 53 7.97 -7.73 4.16
N VAL A 54 7.02 -8.50 4.71
CA VAL A 54 6.35 -9.60 4.02
C VAL A 54 4.85 -9.47 4.24
N THR A 55 4.08 -9.32 3.15
CA THR A 55 2.63 -9.21 3.20
C THR A 55 1.98 -10.53 2.79
N VAL A 56 1.08 -11.01 3.63
CA VAL A 56 0.29 -12.23 3.45
C VAL A 56 -1.16 -11.87 3.17
N GLY A 57 -1.70 -12.34 2.04
CA GLY A 57 -3.11 -12.23 1.71
C GLY A 57 -3.90 -13.45 2.18
N VAL A 58 -5.05 -13.20 2.81
CA VAL A 58 -6.02 -14.21 3.25
C VAL A 58 -7.40 -13.83 2.74
N SER A 59 -7.91 -14.59 1.78
CA SER A 59 -9.28 -14.41 1.30
C SER A 59 -10.27 -14.96 2.32
N THR A 60 -11.26 -14.16 2.73
CA THR A 60 -12.31 -14.63 3.62
C THR A 60 -13.58 -14.96 2.83
N SER A 61 -14.22 -16.09 3.13
CA SER A 61 -15.45 -16.53 2.46
C SER A 61 -16.70 -15.76 2.89
N GLU A 62 -16.57 -14.66 3.64
CA GLU A 62 -17.72 -13.86 4.05
C GLU A 62 -18.32 -13.12 2.85
N PRO A 63 -19.65 -13.22 2.62
CA PRO A 63 -20.30 -12.51 1.54
C PRO A 63 -20.25 -10.99 1.78
N GLY A 64 -19.34 -10.31 1.09
CA GLY A 64 -19.01 -8.89 1.27
C GLY A 64 -19.90 -7.90 0.52
N THR A 65 -21.07 -8.30 0.01
CA THR A 65 -22.03 -7.37 -0.63
C THR A 65 -22.59 -6.32 0.35
N GLN A 66 -22.27 -6.40 1.65
CA GLN A 66 -22.63 -5.42 2.69
C GLN A 66 -21.57 -5.29 3.81
N ALA A 67 -20.27 -5.42 3.51
CA ALA A 67 -19.23 -5.28 4.54
C ALA A 67 -19.09 -3.81 5.02
N GLY A 68 -20.00 -3.37 5.88
CA GLY A 68 -19.90 -2.08 6.56
C GLY A 68 -18.73 -2.05 7.55
N PRO A 69 -18.39 -0.88 8.13
CA PRO A 69 -17.28 -0.71 9.08
C PRO A 69 -17.24 -1.76 10.21
N ALA A 70 -18.41 -2.21 10.69
CA ALA A 70 -18.50 -3.24 11.72
C ALA A 70 -17.98 -4.62 11.26
N ALA A 71 -18.13 -4.96 9.97
CA ALA A 71 -17.64 -6.22 9.41
C ALA A 71 -16.12 -6.20 9.27
N LEU A 72 -15.56 -5.10 8.75
CA LEU A 72 -14.11 -4.89 8.64
C LEU A 72 -13.42 -4.97 10.00
N ALA A 73 -13.92 -4.22 11.00
CA ALA A 73 -13.37 -4.25 12.34
C ALA A 73 -13.50 -5.64 12.99
N ARG A 74 -14.58 -6.38 12.69
CA ARG A 74 -14.77 -7.74 13.17
C ARG A 74 -13.79 -8.71 12.53
N ALA A 75 -13.51 -8.60 11.23
CA ALA A 75 -12.55 -9.45 10.54
C ALA A 75 -11.16 -9.34 11.19
N VAL A 76 -10.67 -8.11 11.42
CA VAL A 76 -9.41 -7.86 12.13
C VAL A 76 -9.45 -8.44 13.54
N ARG A 77 -10.51 -8.18 14.32
CA ARG A 77 -10.62 -8.71 15.70
C ARG A 77 -10.68 -10.23 15.75
N THR A 78 -11.38 -10.87 14.82
CA THR A 78 -11.47 -12.32 14.72
C THR A 78 -10.08 -12.89 14.48
N PHE A 79 -9.36 -12.38 13.48
CA PHE A 79 -7.98 -12.77 13.20
C PHE A 79 -7.08 -12.64 14.43
N LEU A 80 -7.11 -11.50 15.12
CA LEU A 80 -6.31 -11.28 16.32
C LEU A 80 -6.62 -12.29 17.42
N ARG A 81 -7.89 -12.62 17.66
CA ARG A 81 -8.25 -13.64 18.66
C ARG A 81 -7.76 -15.03 18.26
N ASP A 82 -7.76 -15.35 16.97
CA ASP A 82 -7.32 -16.64 16.45
C ASP A 82 -5.80 -16.80 16.53
N LEU A 83 -5.04 -15.69 16.50
CA LEU A 83 -3.60 -15.70 16.84
C LEU A 83 -3.34 -16.01 18.32
N GLY A 84 -4.27 -15.62 19.21
CA GLY A 84 -4.24 -15.98 20.62
C GLY A 84 -4.64 -14.84 21.57
N PRO A 85 -4.74 -15.13 22.88
CA PRO A 85 -5.30 -14.19 23.86
C PRO A 85 -4.46 -12.92 24.05
N ARG A 86 -3.14 -12.97 23.81
CA ARG A 86 -2.27 -11.79 23.91
C ARG A 86 -2.51 -10.77 22.80
N TYR A 87 -3.00 -11.20 21.64
CA TYR A 87 -3.25 -10.37 20.47
C TYR A 87 -4.63 -9.69 20.49
N GLY A 88 -5.60 -10.27 21.21
CA GLY A 88 -6.99 -9.78 21.23
C GLY A 88 -7.19 -8.41 21.91
N GLY A 89 -6.19 -7.90 22.64
CA GLY A 89 -6.25 -6.61 23.32
C GLY A 89 -5.91 -5.40 22.45
N HIS A 90 -5.39 -5.60 21.23
CA HIS A 90 -4.95 -4.51 20.36
C HIS A 90 -6.13 -3.71 19.81
N ARG A 91 -5.96 -2.39 19.73
CA ARG A 91 -7.00 -1.48 19.22
C ARG A 91 -7.10 -1.61 17.70
N VAL A 92 -8.33 -1.70 17.21
CA VAL A 92 -8.63 -1.73 15.78
C VAL A 92 -9.16 -0.36 15.37
N ALA A 93 -8.45 0.31 14.47
CA ALA A 93 -8.93 1.47 13.75
C ALA A 93 -9.84 1.00 12.61
N CYS A 94 -10.94 1.68 12.37
CA CYS A 94 -11.84 1.33 11.28
C CYS A 94 -12.25 2.59 10.53
N GLU A 95 -11.89 2.61 9.26
CA GLU A 95 -12.17 3.68 8.32
C GLU A 95 -12.45 3.02 6.96
N PRO A 96 -13.74 2.77 6.63
CA PRO A 96 -14.13 2.16 5.37
C PRO A 96 -13.45 2.84 4.17
N PRO A 97 -12.88 2.07 3.22
CA PRO A 97 -13.11 0.65 2.96
C PRO A 97 -12.27 -0.33 3.82
N THR A 98 -11.57 0.17 4.85
CA THR A 98 -10.63 -0.63 5.64
C THR A 98 -10.92 -0.70 7.13
N ALA A 99 -10.38 -1.72 7.78
CA ALA A 99 -10.06 -1.65 9.20
C ALA A 99 -8.68 -2.23 9.43
N TRP A 100 -7.95 -1.74 10.42
CA TRP A 100 -6.58 -2.14 10.62
C TRP A 100 -6.14 -2.07 12.08
N THR A 101 -5.06 -2.78 12.39
CA THR A 101 -4.35 -2.68 13.66
C THR A 101 -2.85 -2.82 13.44
N VAL A 102 -2.07 -2.25 14.34
CA VAL A 102 -0.62 -2.42 14.40
C VAL A 102 -0.27 -3.03 15.75
N ILE A 103 0.58 -4.04 15.72
CA ILE A 103 1.22 -4.66 16.87
C ILE A 103 2.70 -4.33 16.79
N ASP A 104 3.13 -3.42 17.66
CA ASP A 104 4.51 -2.99 17.82
C ASP A 104 5.02 -3.53 19.17
N ASP A 105 5.13 -4.85 19.24
CA ASP A 105 5.60 -5.61 20.41
C ASP A 105 6.49 -6.76 19.87
N PRO A 106 7.82 -6.56 19.78
CA PRO A 106 8.73 -7.52 19.19
C PRO A 106 8.68 -8.89 19.86
N ASP A 107 8.52 -8.97 21.19
CA ASP A 107 8.43 -10.25 21.90
C ASP A 107 7.17 -11.04 21.49
N LEU A 108 6.07 -10.31 21.26
CA LEU A 108 4.80 -10.90 20.82
C LEU A 108 4.87 -11.32 19.35
N VAL A 109 5.47 -10.50 18.49
CA VAL A 109 5.58 -10.78 17.05
C VAL A 109 6.63 -11.86 16.78
N GLU A 110 7.76 -11.89 17.51
CA GLU A 110 8.79 -12.92 17.40
C GLU A 110 8.24 -14.33 17.71
N ALA A 111 7.30 -14.40 18.65
CA ALA A 111 6.61 -15.65 18.98
C ALA A 111 5.73 -16.18 17.84
N LEU A 112 5.30 -15.30 16.91
CA LEU A 112 4.50 -15.65 15.73
C LEU A 112 5.37 -15.90 14.49
N VAL A 113 6.34 -15.02 14.26
CA VAL A 113 7.27 -15.05 13.13
C VAL A 113 8.66 -14.82 13.68
N ARG A 114 9.57 -15.77 13.48
CA ARG A 114 10.94 -15.67 14.01
C ARG A 114 11.63 -14.40 13.46
N GLY A 115 12.18 -13.59 14.35
CA GLY A 115 12.79 -12.30 13.98
C GLY A 115 11.76 -11.22 13.62
N GLY A 116 10.47 -11.48 13.86
CA GLY A 116 9.41 -10.53 13.62
C GLY A 116 9.38 -9.43 14.67
N GLU A 117 9.30 -8.19 14.22
CA GLU A 117 9.37 -7.00 15.07
C GLU A 117 8.02 -6.31 15.17
N ARG A 118 7.29 -6.26 14.06
CA ARG A 118 5.99 -5.57 13.95
C ARG A 118 5.03 -6.35 13.07
N LEU A 119 3.73 -6.20 13.35
CA LEU A 119 2.65 -6.78 12.57
C LEU A 119 1.59 -5.72 12.25
N LEU A 120 1.27 -5.53 10.99
CA LEU A 120 0.06 -4.88 10.52
C LEU A 120 -0.95 -5.96 10.13
N VAL A 121 -2.20 -5.77 10.54
CA VAL A 121 -3.34 -6.52 10.02
C VAL A 121 -4.36 -5.55 9.46
N GLU A 122 -4.74 -5.71 8.20
CA GLU A 122 -5.76 -4.93 7.52
C GLU A 122 -6.89 -5.84 7.03
N ALA A 123 -8.12 -5.34 7.05
CA ALA A 123 -9.28 -5.90 6.40
C ALA A 123 -9.80 -4.94 5.33
N TRP A 124 -10.22 -5.49 4.18
CA TRP A 124 -10.62 -4.78 2.96
C TRP A 124 -12.01 -5.21 2.50
N ALA A 125 -12.86 -4.25 2.14
CA ALA A 125 -14.17 -4.51 1.52
C ALA A 125 -14.11 -4.26 0.00
N GLY A 126 -14.35 -5.30 -0.80
CA GLY A 126 -14.28 -5.24 -2.27
C GLY A 126 -13.14 -6.09 -2.83
N SER A 127 -13.32 -6.68 -4.02
CA SER A 127 -12.26 -7.47 -4.71
C SER A 127 -11.48 -6.66 -5.74
N GLU A 128 -11.62 -5.33 -5.74
CA GLU A 128 -10.78 -4.47 -6.57
C GLU A 128 -9.52 -4.13 -5.76
N LEU A 129 -8.66 -5.14 -5.60
CA LEU A 129 -7.23 -4.86 -5.60
C LEU A 129 -6.93 -4.16 -6.95
N PRO A 130 -6.08 -3.12 -6.99
CA PRO A 130 -5.62 -2.52 -8.23
C PRO A 130 -5.21 -3.61 -9.24
N ASP A 131 -5.84 -3.56 -10.42
CA ASP A 131 -5.79 -4.58 -11.47
C ASP A 131 -4.40 -5.20 -11.70
N GLY A 132 -4.34 -6.54 -11.65
CA GLY A 132 -3.22 -7.30 -12.22
C GLY A 132 -3.15 -8.79 -11.90
N SER A 133 -3.71 -9.27 -10.79
CA SER A 133 -3.80 -10.72 -10.54
C SER A 133 -5.11 -11.11 -9.87
N GLY A 134 -6.12 -11.35 -10.71
CA GLY A 134 -6.99 -12.49 -10.41
C GLY A 134 -6.05 -13.67 -10.17
N PHE A 135 -6.09 -14.25 -8.98
CA PHE A 135 -5.28 -15.42 -8.66
C PHE A 135 -5.80 -16.60 -9.48
N ASP A 136 -5.38 -16.64 -10.74
CA ASP A 136 -5.45 -17.82 -11.57
C ASP A 136 -4.47 -18.83 -10.99
N LEU A 137 -5.04 -19.96 -10.63
CA LEU A 137 -4.37 -21.08 -10.00
C LEU A 137 -3.48 -21.73 -11.04
N ARG A 138 -2.19 -21.37 -11.07
CA ARG A 138 -1.16 -22.32 -11.47
C ARG A 138 -0.12 -22.42 -10.37
N LEU A 139 0.03 -23.65 -9.91
CA LEU A 139 1.06 -24.10 -8.99
C LEU A 139 2.40 -23.56 -9.48
N ASP A 140 3.12 -22.81 -8.66
CA ASP A 140 4.55 -22.60 -8.84
C ASP A 140 5.22 -23.98 -8.81
N ASP A 141 5.48 -24.52 -10.00
CA ASP A 141 6.42 -25.61 -10.21
C ASP A 141 7.82 -25.03 -9.94
N PRO A 142 8.64 -25.59 -9.03
CA PRO A 142 9.98 -25.07 -8.75
C PRO A 142 10.94 -25.11 -9.97
N ASP A 143 10.54 -25.70 -11.10
CA ASP A 143 11.23 -25.65 -12.39
C ASP A 143 10.69 -24.60 -13.37
N GLU A 144 9.67 -23.81 -13.02
CA GLU A 144 9.18 -22.71 -13.86
C GLU A 144 10.13 -21.50 -13.79
N PRO A 145 10.68 -21.01 -14.93
CA PRO A 145 11.56 -19.86 -14.91
C PRO A 145 10.80 -18.66 -14.36
N ALA A 146 11.39 -17.98 -13.36
CA ALA A 146 10.82 -16.79 -12.74
C ALA A 146 10.23 -15.85 -13.82
N PRO A 147 9.00 -15.33 -13.63
CA PRO A 147 8.41 -14.40 -14.59
C PRO A 147 9.42 -13.29 -14.86
N ALA A 148 9.66 -13.02 -16.14
CA ALA A 148 10.58 -11.98 -16.55
C ALA A 148 10.20 -10.69 -15.81
N PRO A 149 11.17 -9.93 -15.26
CA PRO A 149 10.87 -8.69 -14.56
C PRO A 149 9.99 -7.85 -15.47
N GLU A 150 8.83 -7.41 -14.95
CA GLU A 150 7.91 -6.59 -15.73
C GLU A 150 8.69 -5.44 -16.38
N PRO A 151 8.44 -5.17 -17.67
CA PRO A 151 9.18 -4.13 -18.38
C PRO A 151 9.02 -2.82 -17.62
N VAL A 152 10.13 -2.32 -17.08
CA VAL A 152 10.18 -1.04 -16.38
C VAL A 152 9.69 0.01 -17.35
N LEU A 153 8.58 0.69 -17.03
CA LEU A 153 8.12 1.81 -17.82
C LEU A 153 9.24 2.86 -17.83
N SER A 154 9.78 3.10 -19.03
CA SER A 154 10.78 4.13 -19.22
C SER A 154 10.18 5.50 -18.89
N ASP A 155 10.99 6.40 -18.36
CA ASP A 155 10.59 7.79 -18.10
C ASP A 155 10.18 8.55 -19.37
N VAL A 156 10.45 7.99 -20.55
CA VAL A 156 10.06 8.53 -21.85
C VAL A 156 9.10 7.60 -22.61
N ASP A 157 8.24 8.20 -23.42
CA ASP A 157 7.38 7.49 -24.37
C ASP A 157 8.15 7.02 -25.61
N GLU A 158 7.47 6.31 -26.51
CA GLU A 158 8.04 5.80 -27.76
C GLU A 158 8.55 6.92 -28.69
N GLN A 159 8.13 8.16 -28.43
CA GLN A 159 8.47 9.37 -29.16
C GLN A 159 9.55 10.20 -28.43
N GLY A 160 10.12 9.70 -27.33
CA GLY A 160 11.16 10.36 -26.55
C GLY A 160 10.65 11.50 -25.66
N ARG A 161 9.35 11.61 -25.43
CA ARG A 161 8.76 12.65 -24.57
C ARG A 161 8.67 12.15 -23.14
N PRO A 162 8.90 13.01 -22.13
CA PRO A 162 8.77 12.60 -20.74
C PRO A 162 7.34 12.14 -20.44
N ARG A 163 7.20 11.03 -19.72
CA ARG A 163 5.91 10.52 -19.27
C ARG A 163 5.41 11.29 -18.05
N PRO A 164 4.08 11.41 -17.88
CA PRO A 164 3.52 11.93 -16.64
C PRO A 164 3.94 11.05 -15.46
N ARG A 165 4.29 11.68 -14.33
CA ARG A 165 4.65 11.00 -13.09
C ARG A 165 3.56 11.21 -12.06
N LEU A 166 3.17 10.13 -11.39
CA LEU A 166 2.18 10.17 -10.32
C LEU A 166 2.88 10.44 -8.99
N ALA A 167 2.39 11.42 -8.24
CA ALA A 167 2.85 11.76 -6.92
C ALA A 167 1.74 11.58 -5.90
N LEU A 168 2.12 11.13 -4.70
CA LEU A 168 1.25 10.88 -3.56
C LEU A 168 1.71 11.74 -2.37
N LEU A 169 0.79 12.51 -1.81
CA LEU A 169 0.97 13.23 -0.56
C LEU A 169 0.09 12.62 0.52
N VAL A 170 0.67 12.35 1.69
CA VAL A 170 -0.05 11.76 2.82
C VAL A 170 0.21 12.59 4.07
N ASP A 171 -0.86 13.10 4.66
CA ASP A 171 -0.87 13.77 5.95
C ASP A 171 -1.26 12.76 7.03
N VAL A 172 -0.37 12.51 8.00
CA VAL A 172 -0.59 11.57 9.11
C VAL A 172 -0.52 12.31 10.43
N VAL A 173 -1.51 12.11 11.30
CA VAL A 173 -1.53 12.62 12.67
C VAL A 173 -0.60 11.76 13.52
N THR A 174 0.60 12.29 13.74
CA THR A 174 1.68 11.66 14.50
C THR A 174 2.68 12.74 14.94
N GLU A 175 3.45 12.45 15.98
CA GLU A 175 4.49 13.34 16.51
C GLU A 175 5.86 13.11 15.86
N ARG A 176 6.02 12.07 15.05
CA ARG A 176 7.32 11.67 14.50
C ARG A 176 7.21 11.27 13.04
N ARG A 177 8.23 11.65 12.25
CA ARG A 177 8.38 11.29 10.83
C ARG A 177 8.20 9.79 10.56
N ALA A 178 8.91 8.94 11.29
CA ALA A 178 8.85 7.48 11.11
C ALA A 178 7.41 6.93 11.23
N GLY A 179 6.59 7.53 12.09
CA GLY A 179 5.17 7.14 12.23
C GLY A 179 4.29 7.55 11.05
N ALA A 180 4.74 8.44 10.18
CA ALA A 180 4.03 8.90 8.98
C ALA A 180 4.53 8.24 7.69
N GLU A 181 5.80 7.86 7.62
CA GLU A 181 6.37 7.19 6.44
C GLU A 181 5.69 5.86 6.18
N TRP A 182 5.47 5.07 7.22
CA TRP A 182 4.89 3.74 7.07
C TRP A 182 3.45 3.76 6.51
N PRO A 183 2.49 4.55 7.05
CA PRO A 183 1.17 4.67 6.43
C PRO A 183 1.24 5.22 5.00
N ALA A 184 2.20 6.10 4.71
CA ALA A 184 2.36 6.68 3.40
C ALA A 184 2.90 5.68 2.36
N ARG A 185 3.87 4.83 2.76
CA ARG A 185 4.36 3.71 1.94
C ARG A 185 3.28 2.65 1.72
N ALA A 186 2.50 2.33 2.75
CA ALA A 186 1.39 1.38 2.64
C ALA A 186 0.28 1.86 1.66
N LEU A 187 0.04 3.17 1.57
CA LEU A 187 -0.82 3.74 0.52
C LEU A 187 -0.15 3.69 -0.85
N ALA A 188 1.15 3.98 -0.90
CA ALA A 188 1.91 4.04 -2.13
C ALA A 188 2.07 2.68 -2.82
N SER A 189 2.28 1.60 -2.05
CA SER A 189 2.44 0.23 -2.58
C SER A 189 1.19 -0.25 -3.36
N ARG A 190 0.01 0.30 -3.05
CA ARG A 190 -1.23 0.02 -3.80
C ARG A 190 -1.21 0.64 -5.19
N LEU A 191 -0.47 1.72 -5.38
CA LEU A 191 -0.45 2.46 -6.64
C LEU A 191 0.77 2.11 -7.49
N SER A 192 1.89 1.79 -6.83
CA SER A 192 3.15 1.49 -7.49
C SER A 192 4.07 0.69 -6.59
N GLY A 193 4.65 -0.39 -7.12
CA GLY A 193 5.73 -1.13 -6.46
C GLY A 193 7.09 -0.42 -6.44
N ARG A 194 7.17 0.84 -6.89
CA ARG A 194 8.41 1.62 -7.03
C ARG A 194 8.38 3.00 -6.38
N SER A 195 7.54 3.18 -5.36
CA SER A 195 7.41 4.47 -4.69
C SER A 195 8.72 4.91 -4.02
N THR A 196 9.10 6.18 -4.20
CA THR A 196 10.25 6.79 -3.51
C THR A 196 9.78 8.00 -2.72
N ILE A 197 10.15 8.09 -1.44
CA ILE A 197 9.88 9.29 -0.64
C ILE A 197 10.80 10.41 -1.15
N THR A 198 10.21 11.49 -1.65
CA THR A 198 10.94 12.63 -2.21
C THR A 198 11.08 13.78 -1.23
N ASP A 199 10.12 13.97 -0.33
CA ASP A 199 10.13 15.05 0.66
C ASP A 199 9.23 14.73 1.86
N TRP A 200 9.39 15.49 2.95
CA TRP A 200 8.53 15.43 4.13
C TRP A 200 8.49 16.78 4.84
N THR A 201 7.42 17.03 5.60
CA THR A 201 7.29 18.26 6.39
C THR A 201 6.47 18.01 7.65
N GLU A 202 6.96 18.49 8.78
CA GLU A 202 6.26 18.40 10.07
C GLU A 202 5.45 19.67 10.35
N ARG A 203 4.16 19.50 10.62
CA ARG A 203 3.21 20.55 11.01
C ARG A 203 2.32 20.02 12.13
N PRO A 204 2.76 20.06 13.40
CA PRO A 204 2.07 19.42 14.50
C PRO A 204 0.58 19.77 14.55
N PRO A 205 -0.32 18.78 14.72
CA PRO A 205 -0.05 17.37 15.07
C PRO A 205 0.15 16.44 13.86
N VAL A 206 0.43 16.98 12.66
CA VAL A 206 0.48 16.23 11.40
C VAL A 206 1.90 16.20 10.84
N VAL A 207 2.35 15.05 10.36
CA VAL A 207 3.50 14.93 9.47
C VAL A 207 3.01 14.61 8.07
N ARG A 208 3.53 15.37 7.10
CA ARG A 208 3.27 15.20 5.67
C ARG A 208 4.43 14.44 5.03
N ILE A 209 4.12 13.40 4.25
CA ILE A 209 5.08 12.66 3.43
C ILE A 209 4.72 12.87 1.95
N VAL A 210 5.73 13.09 1.12
CA VAL A 210 5.61 13.21 -0.34
C VAL A 210 6.32 12.03 -0.99
N LEU A 211 5.62 11.30 -1.85
CA LEU A 211 6.15 10.16 -2.59
C LEU A 211 6.01 10.37 -4.10
N ASP A 212 7.04 10.03 -4.85
CA ASP A 212 6.99 9.82 -6.30
C ASP A 212 6.68 8.34 -6.56
N LEU A 213 5.59 8.08 -7.26
CA LEU A 213 5.14 6.73 -7.62
C LEU A 213 5.66 6.28 -8.99
N GLY A 214 6.38 7.16 -9.69
CA GLY A 214 7.02 6.87 -10.97
C GLY A 214 6.16 7.22 -12.20
N PRO A 215 6.68 6.89 -13.41
CA PRO A 215 6.00 7.19 -14.66
C PRO A 215 4.73 6.36 -14.83
N SER A 216 3.69 6.98 -15.38
CA SER A 216 2.38 6.36 -15.61
C SER A 216 1.96 6.45 -17.08
N LEU A 217 1.09 5.52 -17.49
CA LEU A 217 0.49 5.47 -18.82
C LEU A 217 -0.85 6.20 -18.84
N GLY A 218 -1.10 6.97 -19.91
CA GLY A 218 -2.38 7.62 -20.17
C GLY A 218 -2.40 9.12 -19.91
N GLU A 219 -3.60 9.70 -19.99
CA GLU A 219 -3.80 11.12 -19.75
C GLU A 219 -3.75 11.44 -18.25
N PRO A 220 -3.19 12.60 -17.82
CA PRO A 220 -3.07 12.95 -16.39
C PRO A 220 -4.37 12.83 -15.58
N ALA A 221 -5.52 13.15 -16.20
CA ALA A 221 -6.82 13.02 -15.54
C ALA A 221 -7.26 11.56 -15.34
N GLU A 222 -6.95 10.67 -16.28
CA GLU A 222 -7.24 9.25 -16.19
C GLU A 222 -6.33 8.59 -15.17
N ILE A 223 -5.04 8.94 -15.14
CA ILE A 223 -4.08 8.43 -14.16
C ILE A 223 -4.55 8.74 -12.73
N VAL A 224 -4.93 9.99 -12.45
CA VAL A 224 -5.44 10.37 -11.10
C VAL A 224 -6.77 9.69 -10.81
N ALA A 225 -7.68 9.57 -11.79
CA ALA A 225 -8.96 8.91 -11.59
C ALA A 225 -8.79 7.41 -11.25
N ASN A 226 -7.91 6.71 -11.97
CA ASN A 226 -7.59 5.32 -11.70
C ASN A 226 -6.94 5.16 -10.32
N ALA A 227 -5.98 6.03 -9.97
CA ALA A 227 -5.36 6.02 -8.65
C ALA A 227 -6.36 6.26 -7.51
N VAL A 228 -7.34 7.17 -7.71
CA VAL A 228 -8.43 7.39 -6.75
C VAL A 228 -9.32 6.16 -6.62
N GLN A 229 -9.64 5.48 -7.72
CA GLN A 229 -10.42 4.24 -7.69
C GLN A 229 -9.69 3.14 -6.92
N VAL A 230 -8.38 2.98 -7.16
CA VAL A 230 -7.52 2.00 -6.49
C VAL A 230 -7.42 2.26 -4.99
N LEU A 231 -7.22 3.51 -4.57
CA LEU A 231 -7.19 3.83 -3.13
C LEU A 231 -8.58 3.69 -2.48
N GLY A 232 -9.64 3.77 -3.28
CA GLY A 232 -11.02 3.70 -2.82
C GLY A 232 -11.40 4.87 -1.92
N GLY A 233 -12.54 4.70 -1.23
CA GLY A 233 -13.07 5.69 -0.30
C GLY A 233 -13.96 6.75 -0.95
N ASN A 234 -14.89 7.27 -0.15
CA ASN A 234 -15.79 8.36 -0.54
C ASN A 234 -15.25 9.71 -0.03
N GLY A 235 -15.62 10.80 -0.68
CA GLY A 235 -15.26 12.16 -0.22
C GLY A 235 -14.00 12.74 -0.86
N TRP A 236 -13.45 12.08 -1.89
CA TRP A 236 -12.48 12.70 -2.78
C TRP A 236 -13.05 13.96 -3.43
N SER A 237 -12.25 15.01 -3.47
CA SER A 237 -12.57 16.20 -4.24
C SER A 237 -12.61 15.88 -5.73
N ARG A 238 -13.44 16.64 -6.46
CA ARG A 238 -13.45 16.60 -7.92
C ARG A 238 -12.05 16.92 -8.44
N LEU A 239 -11.65 16.25 -9.52
CA LEU A 239 -10.37 16.51 -10.19
C LEU A 239 -10.24 18.01 -10.48
N ARG A 240 -9.19 18.62 -9.93
CA ARG A 240 -8.82 20.01 -10.20
C ARG A 240 -7.61 20.01 -11.13
N ARG A 241 -7.62 20.89 -12.12
CA ARG A 241 -6.45 21.17 -12.96
C ARG A 241 -5.79 22.43 -12.40
N ASP A 242 -4.54 22.32 -12.00
CA ASP A 242 -3.77 23.41 -11.42
C ASP A 242 -2.40 23.53 -12.11
N GLU A 243 -2.15 24.65 -12.79
CA GLU A 243 -0.86 24.98 -13.44
C GLU A 243 -0.18 23.83 -14.23
N GLY A 244 -0.97 22.99 -14.91
CA GLY A 244 -0.46 21.85 -15.68
C GLY A 244 -0.36 20.54 -14.90
N SER A 245 -0.84 20.50 -13.66
CA SER A 245 -1.04 19.29 -12.87
C SER A 245 -2.54 18.95 -12.75
N VAL A 246 -2.86 17.67 -12.62
CA VAL A 246 -4.19 17.22 -12.21
C VAL A 246 -4.09 16.72 -10.78
N VAL A 247 -5.00 17.18 -9.91
CA VAL A 247 -4.99 16.88 -8.48
C VAL A 247 -6.36 16.38 -8.02
N SER A 248 -6.36 15.34 -7.19
CA SER A 248 -7.50 14.97 -6.34
C SER A 248 -7.04 14.83 -4.90
N ARG A 249 -7.88 15.28 -3.97
CA ARG A 249 -7.59 15.25 -2.54
C ARG A 249 -8.74 14.66 -1.76
N TRP A 250 -8.41 13.81 -0.81
CA TRP A 250 -9.27 13.35 0.27
C TRP A 250 -8.76 13.90 1.61
N SER A 251 -9.68 14.16 2.53
CA SER A 251 -9.34 14.55 3.90
C SER A 251 -10.42 14.11 4.87
N ALA A 252 -10.00 13.58 6.02
CA ALA A 252 -10.88 13.30 7.13
C ALA A 252 -11.45 14.60 7.73
N ALA A 253 -12.76 14.64 7.95
CA ALA A 253 -13.45 15.75 8.59
C ALA A 253 -14.41 15.20 9.67
N PRO A 254 -14.14 15.43 10.97
CA PRO A 254 -13.01 16.18 11.53
C PRO A 254 -11.66 15.43 11.43
N THR A 255 -10.55 16.15 11.64
CA THR A 255 -9.21 15.55 11.72
C THR A 255 -9.19 14.44 12.79
N PRO A 256 -8.69 13.25 12.48
CA PRO A 256 -8.67 12.14 13.42
C PRO A 256 -7.65 12.42 14.55
N PRO A 257 -7.81 11.78 15.73
CA PRO A 257 -6.86 11.90 16.82
C PRO A 257 -5.51 11.19 16.54
N SER A 258 -5.45 10.31 15.55
CA SER A 258 -4.26 9.57 15.10
C SER A 258 -4.50 8.96 13.72
N GLY A 259 -3.46 8.77 12.91
CA GLY A 259 -3.55 8.10 11.59
C GLY A 259 -3.70 9.07 10.41
N ILE A 260 -4.07 8.58 9.23
CA ILE A 260 -4.11 9.39 8.01
C ILE A 260 -5.23 10.44 8.11
N ALA A 261 -4.87 11.72 8.00
CA ALA A 261 -5.79 12.85 8.03
C ALA A 261 -6.12 13.38 6.63
N ALA A 262 -5.21 13.24 5.66
CA ALA A 262 -5.46 13.60 4.28
C ALA A 262 -4.57 12.84 3.31
N VAL A 263 -5.08 12.66 2.10
CA VAL A 263 -4.36 12.06 0.97
C VAL A 263 -4.57 12.95 -0.24
N GLU A 264 -3.50 13.22 -0.98
CA GLU A 264 -3.56 13.98 -2.22
C GLU A 264 -2.79 13.25 -3.31
N LEU A 265 -3.45 13.03 -4.44
CA LEU A 265 -2.88 12.46 -5.65
C LEU A 265 -2.69 13.59 -6.64
N SER A 266 -1.50 13.69 -7.21
CA SER A 266 -1.22 14.65 -8.27
C SER A 266 -0.42 14.03 -9.39
N VAL A 267 -0.72 14.44 -10.61
CA VAL A 267 0.09 14.14 -11.79
C VAL A 267 0.51 15.46 -12.39
N ALA A 268 1.81 15.73 -12.43
CA ALA A 268 2.33 16.84 -13.22
C ALA A 268 2.34 16.42 -14.70
N ALA A 269 1.77 17.25 -15.57
CA ALA A 269 2.02 17.07 -16.99
C ALA A 269 3.52 17.26 -17.24
N PRO A 270 4.14 16.41 -18.07
CA PRO A 270 5.51 16.61 -18.48
C PRO A 270 5.64 18.00 -19.08
N ALA A 271 6.53 18.83 -18.53
CA ALA A 271 6.82 20.14 -19.12
C ALA A 271 7.17 19.91 -20.60
N PRO A 272 6.62 20.70 -21.55
CA PRO A 272 6.98 20.55 -22.95
C PRO A 272 8.48 20.75 -23.05
N GLY A 273 9.18 19.67 -23.40
CA GLY A 273 10.63 19.61 -23.41
C GLY A 273 11.20 20.81 -24.14
N THR A 274 12.16 21.47 -23.51
CA THR A 274 13.05 22.41 -24.17
C THR A 274 13.75 21.60 -25.26
N ALA A 275 13.29 21.73 -26.50
CA ALA A 275 13.93 21.10 -27.64
C ALA A 275 15.39 21.55 -27.65
N GLU A 276 16.28 20.62 -27.32
CA GLU A 276 17.71 20.79 -27.46
C GLU A 276 17.97 21.16 -28.92
N ARG A 277 18.32 22.43 -29.16
CA ARG A 277 18.73 22.90 -30.47
C ARG A 277 20.00 22.15 -30.83
N GLN A 278 19.87 21.20 -31.74
CA GLN A 278 20.99 20.60 -32.46
C GLN A 278 21.86 21.73 -33.04
N PRO A 279 23.17 21.79 -32.75
CA PRO A 279 24.04 22.75 -33.42
C PRO A 279 24.16 22.35 -34.89
N ALA A 280 23.77 23.28 -35.78
CA ALA A 280 23.94 23.14 -37.21
C ALA A 280 25.44 23.00 -37.56
N ARG A 281 25.74 22.03 -38.43
CA ARG A 281 27.04 21.87 -39.08
C ARG A 281 27.30 22.96 -40.11
#